data_AF-A0A1A9HQP2-F1
#
_entry.id   AF-A0A1A9HQP2-F1
#
_cell.length_a   1.000
_cell.length_b   1.000
_cell.length_c   1.000
_cell.angle_alpha   90.00
_cell.angle_beta   90.00
_cell.angle_gamma   90.00
#
_symmetry.space_group_name_H-M   'P 1'
#
loop_
_entity.id
_entity.type
_entity.pdbx_description
1 polymer ?
#
loop_
_entity_poly.entity_id
_entity_poly.type
_entity_poly.pdbx_seq_one_letter_code
_entity_poly.pdbx_strand_id
1 'polypeptide(L)'
;MALPMHASAQVVPTEALVQPAATVGTAADSRVRVNAFFAREDVRRAMVKEGVDAAAAQSRVDAMSDDEIRALDGRIAEAPAGGDVLGIIFTVFVILLITDILGFTKVFPFTRSIR
;
A
#
# COMPACT_ATOMS: atom_id res chain seq x y z
N MET A 1 -47.02 39.54 20.58
CA MET A 1 -45.77 40.12 20.04
C MET A 1 -44.86 38.97 19.66
N ALA A 2 -44.78 38.63 18.36
CA ALA A 2 -43.93 37.56 17.88
C ALA A 2 -42.50 38.09 17.70
N LEU A 3 -41.52 37.43 18.32
CA LEU A 3 -40.11 37.78 18.20
C LEU A 3 -39.60 37.34 16.81
N PRO A 4 -38.91 38.20 16.05
CA PRO A 4 -38.35 37.82 14.76
C PRO A 4 -37.26 36.76 14.96
N MET A 5 -37.32 35.68 14.20
CA MET A 5 -36.22 34.71 14.13
C MET A 5 -35.16 35.23 13.16
N HIS A 6 -33.95 35.40 13.67
CA HIS A 6 -32.80 35.81 12.87
C HIS A 6 -32.15 34.56 12.27
N ALA A 7 -32.17 34.43 10.95
CA ALA A 7 -31.41 33.40 10.24
C ALA A 7 -29.96 33.88 10.06
N SER A 8 -29.01 33.13 10.59
CA SER A 8 -27.58 33.33 10.32
C SER A 8 -27.13 32.36 9.23
N ALA A 9 -26.50 32.90 8.18
CA ALA A 9 -25.84 32.13 7.15
C ALA A 9 -24.33 32.36 7.28
N GLN A 10 -23.56 31.27 7.36
CA GLN A 10 -22.11 31.31 7.31
C GLN A 10 -21.65 30.71 5.98
N VAL A 11 -20.68 31.36 5.34
CA VAL A 11 -20.03 30.83 4.14
C VAL A 11 -19.14 29.67 4.56
N VAL A 12 -19.42 28.47 4.06
CA VAL A 12 -18.52 27.32 4.21
C VAL A 12 -17.60 27.32 2.99
N PRO A 13 -16.30 27.64 3.16
CA PRO A 13 -15.33 27.54 2.08
C PRO A 13 -15.29 26.09 1.56
N THR A 14 -15.18 25.89 0.25
CA THR A 14 -15.13 24.55 -0.35
C THR A 14 -13.94 23.75 0.20
N GLU A 15 -12.88 24.44 0.59
CA GLU A 15 -11.68 23.94 1.25
C GLU A 15 -11.96 23.28 2.61
N ALA A 16 -13.06 23.65 3.28
CA ALA A 16 -13.50 22.98 4.52
C ALA A 16 -14.12 21.59 4.24
N LEU A 17 -14.60 21.35 3.02
CA LEU A 17 -15.08 20.03 2.58
C LEU A 17 -13.97 19.17 1.96
N VAL A 18 -12.86 19.80 1.53
CA VAL A 18 -11.64 19.11 1.04
C VAL A 18 -10.62 18.89 2.17
N GLN A 19 -11.06 18.85 3.42
CA GLN A 19 -10.29 18.21 4.49
C GLN A 19 -10.74 16.76 4.59
N PRO A 20 -10.10 15.82 3.86
CA PRO A 20 -10.27 14.42 4.19
C PRO A 20 -9.84 14.25 5.65
N ALA A 21 -10.73 13.61 6.39
CA ALA A 21 -10.66 13.29 7.80
C ALA A 21 -9.24 13.02 8.31
N ALA A 22 -9.03 13.41 9.57
CA ALA A 22 -7.82 13.26 10.39
C ALA A 22 -7.31 11.80 10.61
N THR A 23 -7.49 10.92 9.63
CA THR A 23 -6.93 9.57 9.53
C THR A 23 -5.89 9.43 8.41
N VAL A 24 -5.70 10.46 7.57
CA VAL A 24 -4.63 10.51 6.56
C VAL A 24 -3.39 11.13 7.22
N GLY A 25 -2.32 10.33 7.36
CA GLY A 25 -1.04 10.82 7.90
C GLY A 25 -0.52 12.05 7.15
N THR A 26 0.41 12.77 7.77
CA THR A 26 0.96 14.01 7.20
C THR A 26 1.63 13.75 5.83
N ALA A 27 1.84 14.82 5.05
CA ALA A 27 2.61 14.70 3.79
C ALA A 27 4.01 14.11 4.02
N ALA A 28 4.62 14.41 5.18
CA ALA A 28 5.89 13.83 5.59
C ALA A 28 5.78 12.30 5.80
N ASP A 29 4.72 11.83 6.48
CA ASP A 29 4.49 10.38 6.66
C ASP A 29 4.28 9.67 5.32
N SER A 30 3.58 10.34 4.39
CA SER A 30 3.36 9.85 3.03
C SER A 30 4.70 9.73 2.27
N ARG A 31 5.59 10.73 2.36
CA ARG A 31 6.95 10.65 1.80
C ARG A 31 7.74 9.48 2.37
N VAL A 32 7.68 9.25 3.68
CA VAL A 32 8.37 8.13 4.33
C VAL A 32 7.87 6.79 3.77
N ARG A 33 6.55 6.59 3.65
CA ARG A 33 5.97 5.36 3.09
C ARG A 33 6.34 5.16 1.63
N VAL A 34 6.22 6.20 0.81
CA VAL A 34 6.60 6.15 -0.61
C VAL A 34 8.08 5.78 -0.75
N ASN A 35 8.98 6.44 -0.01
CA ASN A 35 10.40 6.13 -0.05
C ASN A 35 10.71 4.71 0.42
N ALA A 36 10.05 4.25 1.49
CA ALA A 36 10.19 2.88 1.96
C ALA A 36 9.75 1.86 0.90
N PHE A 37 8.69 2.16 0.14
CA PHE A 37 8.23 1.32 -0.97
C PHE A 37 9.26 1.23 -2.10
N PHE A 38 9.79 2.36 -2.57
CA PHE A 38 10.82 2.40 -3.61
C PHE A 38 12.16 1.79 -3.17
N ALA A 39 12.45 1.76 -1.86
CA ALA A 39 13.64 1.14 -1.31
C ALA A 39 13.59 -0.41 -1.33
N ARG A 40 12.42 -1.02 -1.53
CA ARG A 40 12.28 -2.49 -1.54
C ARG A 40 12.95 -3.10 -2.76
N GLU A 41 13.66 -4.20 -2.54
CA GLU A 41 14.46 -4.87 -3.59
C GLU A 41 13.60 -5.41 -4.75
N ASP A 42 12.42 -5.93 -4.46
CA ASP A 42 11.48 -6.42 -5.47
C ASP A 42 10.91 -5.29 -6.33
N VAL A 43 10.63 -4.12 -5.73
CA VAL A 43 10.21 -2.91 -6.46
C VAL A 43 11.34 -2.40 -7.34
N ARG A 44 12.58 -2.31 -6.83
CA ARG A 44 13.76 -1.91 -7.61
C ARG A 44 13.99 -2.83 -8.81
N ARG A 45 13.91 -4.15 -8.60
CA ARG A 45 14.01 -5.13 -9.68
C ARG A 45 12.90 -4.98 -10.72
N ALA A 46 11.66 -4.75 -10.28
CA ALA A 46 10.54 -4.52 -11.20
C ALA A 46 10.77 -3.27 -12.03
N MET A 47 11.23 -2.17 -11.43
CA MET A 47 11.56 -0.95 -12.16
C MET A 47 12.65 -1.16 -13.21
N VAL A 48 13.75 -1.84 -12.86
CA VAL A 48 14.83 -2.16 -13.81
C VAL A 48 14.32 -3.04 -14.95
N LYS A 49 13.44 -4.01 -14.66
CA LYS A 49 12.80 -4.85 -15.68
C LYS A 49 11.96 -4.04 -16.67
N GLU A 50 11.27 -3.01 -16.19
CA GLU A 50 10.50 -2.08 -17.01
C GLU A 50 11.38 -0.97 -17.63
N GLY A 51 12.71 -1.02 -17.48
CA GLY A 51 13.65 -0.05 -18.05
C GLY A 51 13.71 1.28 -17.30
N VAL A 52 13.20 1.35 -16.07
CA VAL A 52 13.20 2.54 -15.22
C VAL A 52 14.40 2.53 -14.28
N ASP A 53 15.20 3.59 -14.33
CA ASP A 53 16.27 3.82 -13.36
C ASP A 53 15.69 4.23 -11.98
N ALA A 54 16.11 3.54 -10.93
CA ALA A 54 15.66 3.77 -9.57
C ALA A 54 16.13 5.13 -9.03
N ALA A 55 17.33 5.59 -9.40
CA ALA A 55 17.83 6.89 -8.95
C ALA A 55 17.03 8.04 -9.57
N ALA A 56 16.76 7.96 -10.88
CA ALA A 56 15.90 8.92 -11.57
C ALA A 56 14.47 8.96 -11.00
N ALA A 57 13.89 7.81 -10.64
CA ALA A 57 12.58 7.76 -10.01
C ALA A 57 12.57 8.40 -8.62
N GLN A 58 13.60 8.14 -7.80
CA GLN A 58 13.72 8.75 -6.47
C GLN A 58 13.81 10.28 -6.57
N SER A 59 14.60 10.79 -7.51
CA SER A 59 14.69 12.25 -7.73
C SER A 59 13.35 12.89 -8.10
N ARG A 60 12.45 12.16 -8.79
CA ARG A 60 11.10 12.65 -9.07
C ARG A 60 10.23 12.68 -7.83
N VAL A 61 10.29 11.64 -6.99
CA VAL A 61 9.58 11.61 -5.70
C VAL A 61 10.03 12.76 -4.81
N ASP A 62 11.32 13.05 -4.77
CA ASP A 62 11.87 14.16 -3.97
C ASP A 62 11.40 15.52 -4.48
N ALA A 63 11.18 15.65 -5.80
CA ALA A 63 10.67 16.86 -6.45
C ALA A 63 9.15 17.04 -6.40
N MET A 64 8.39 16.02 -5.99
CA MET A 64 6.92 16.11 -5.92
C MET A 64 6.46 17.04 -4.79
N SER A 65 5.32 17.69 -5.01
CA SER A 65 4.61 18.45 -3.99
C SER A 65 3.91 17.54 -2.97
N ASP A 66 3.44 18.14 -1.87
CA ASP A 66 2.79 17.41 -0.78
C ASP A 66 1.44 16.78 -1.18
N ASP A 67 0.70 17.42 -2.10
CA ASP A 67 -0.53 16.86 -2.67
C ASP A 67 -0.24 15.67 -3.59
N GLU A 68 0.79 15.79 -4.43
CA GLU A 68 1.19 14.72 -5.36
C GLU A 68 1.69 13.49 -4.62
N ILE A 69 2.47 13.67 -3.54
CA ILE A 69 2.93 12.55 -2.72
C ILE A 69 1.78 11.85 -2.01
N ARG A 70 0.79 12.59 -1.48
CA ARG A 70 -0.40 11.96 -0.88
C ARG A 70 -1.18 11.15 -1.91
N ALA A 71 -1.34 11.68 -3.12
CA ALA A 71 -2.01 10.95 -4.20
C ALA A 71 -1.22 9.69 -4.62
N LEU A 72 0.11 9.78 -4.67
CA LEU A 72 0.97 8.64 -4.99
C LEU A 72 0.95 7.56 -3.90
N ASP A 73 1.01 7.96 -2.62
CA ASP A 73 0.92 7.05 -1.48
C ASP A 73 -0.40 6.26 -1.49
N GLY A 74 -1.53 6.92 -1.81
CA GLY A 74 -2.81 6.25 -1.99
C GLY A 74 -2.77 5.18 -3.10
N ARG A 75 -2.16 5.48 -4.23
CA ARG A 75 -2.01 4.50 -5.34
C ARG A 75 -1.07 3.36 -4.99
N ILE A 76 0.00 3.62 -4.22
CA ILE A 76 0.94 2.60 -3.76
C ILE A 76 0.24 1.65 -2.77
N ALA A 77 -0.63 2.16 -1.91
CA ALA A 77 -1.44 1.33 -1.02
C ALA A 77 -2.37 0.36 -1.78
N GLU A 78 -2.83 0.75 -2.97
CA GLU A 78 -3.65 -0.09 -3.85
C GLU A 78 -2.82 -1.00 -4.75
N ALA A 79 -1.53 -0.72 -4.94
CA ALA A 79 -0.68 -1.46 -5.87
C ALA A 79 -0.08 -2.73 -5.22
N PRO A 80 -0.36 -3.94 -5.74
CA PRO A 80 0.17 -5.18 -5.22
C PRO A 80 1.61 -5.39 -5.71
N ALA A 81 2.55 -4.54 -5.30
CA ALA A 81 3.94 -4.74 -5.66
C ALA A 81 4.57 -5.80 -4.75
N GLY A 82 4.50 -7.06 -5.18
CA GLY A 82 5.42 -8.14 -4.80
C GLY A 82 5.24 -8.81 -3.43
N GLY A 83 4.43 -8.26 -2.52
CA GLY A 83 4.12 -8.90 -1.23
C GLY A 83 3.33 -10.21 -1.38
N ASP A 84 2.44 -10.26 -2.38
CA ASP A 84 1.60 -11.43 -2.62
C ASP A 84 2.38 -12.61 -3.16
N VAL A 85 3.47 -12.44 -3.91
CA VAL A 85 4.16 -13.60 -4.51
C VAL A 85 4.82 -14.46 -3.43
N LEU A 86 5.51 -13.85 -2.47
CA LEU A 86 6.09 -14.58 -1.34
C LEU A 86 4.98 -15.14 -0.42
N GLY A 87 3.91 -14.39 -0.19
CA GLY A 87 2.75 -14.85 0.57
C GLY A 87 2.05 -16.05 -0.08
N ILE A 88 1.87 -16.03 -1.40
CA ILE A 88 1.28 -17.12 -2.19
C ILE A 88 2.20 -18.33 -2.18
N ILE A 89 3.50 -18.19 -2.43
CA ILE A 89 4.46 -19.31 -2.38
C ILE A 89 4.45 -19.95 -1.00
N PHE A 90 4.49 -19.15 0.07
CA PHE A 90 4.44 -19.65 1.43
C PHE A 90 3.10 -20.33 1.76
N THR A 91 1.98 -19.76 1.32
CA THR A 91 0.64 -20.33 1.54
C THR A 91 0.50 -21.67 0.81
N VAL A 92 0.93 -21.76 -0.45
CA VAL A 92 0.94 -23.01 -1.22
C VAL A 92 1.84 -24.04 -0.54
N PHE A 93 3.02 -23.63 -0.07
CA PHE A 93 3.91 -24.50 0.69
C PHE A 93 3.24 -25.09 1.94
N VAL A 94 2.54 -24.26 2.74
CA VAL A 94 1.82 -24.70 3.94
C VAL A 94 0.68 -25.67 3.60
N ILE A 95 -0.11 -25.38 2.58
CA ILE A 95 -1.20 -26.27 2.12
C ILE A 95 -0.62 -27.63 1.69
N LEU A 96 0.44 -27.62 0.88
CA LEU A 96 1.10 -28.85 0.44
C LEU A 96 1.69 -29.62 1.63
N LEU A 97 2.30 -28.93 2.60
CA LEU A 97 2.86 -29.56 3.79
C LEU A 97 1.78 -30.28 4.62
N ILE A 98 0.64 -29.65 4.86
CA ILE A 98 -0.48 -30.24 5.61
C ILE A 98 -1.03 -31.46 4.85
N THR A 99 -1.25 -31.35 3.54
CA THR A 99 -1.77 -32.46 2.73
C THR A 99 -0.81 -33.65 2.67
N ASP A 100 0.50 -33.42 2.74
CA ASP A 100 1.54 -34.46 2.78
C ASP A 100 1.53 -35.22 4.13
N ILE A 101 1.44 -34.50 5.25
CA ILE A 101 1.34 -35.09 6.60
C ILE A 101 0.04 -35.91 6.76
N LEU A 102 -1.07 -35.43 6.20
CA LEU A 102 -2.33 -36.18 6.17
C LEU A 102 -2.30 -37.40 5.21
N GLY A 103 -1.28 -37.50 4.35
CA GLY A 103 -1.11 -38.61 3.41
C GLY A 103 -1.96 -38.49 2.13
N PHE A 104 -2.49 -37.31 1.82
CA PHE A 104 -3.17 -37.04 0.55
C PHE A 104 -2.19 -36.81 -0.60
N THR A 105 -0.99 -36.32 -0.29
CA THR A 105 0.10 -36.08 -1.26
C THR A 105 1.43 -36.60 -0.71
N LYS A 106 2.49 -36.62 -1.54
CA LYS A 106 3.86 -36.95 -1.12
C LYS A 106 4.89 -36.13 -1.89
N VAL A 107 4.79 -34.81 -1.77
CA VAL A 107 5.60 -33.82 -2.50
C VAL A 107 6.93 -33.57 -1.79
N PHE A 108 6.93 -33.61 -0.45
CA PHE A 108 8.10 -33.37 0.38
C PHE A 108 8.71 -34.71 0.84
N PRO A 109 9.99 -34.99 0.55
CA PRO A 109 10.61 -36.26 0.93
C PRO A 109 10.90 -36.37 2.44
N PHE A 110 10.78 -35.27 3.18
CA PHE A 110 11.06 -35.18 4.61
C PHE A 110 9.81 -35.29 5.50
N THR A 111 8.60 -35.27 4.93
CA THR A 111 7.36 -35.47 5.69
C THR A 111 7.11 -36.95 5.93
N ARG A 112 6.74 -37.28 7.17
CA ARG A 112 6.15 -38.59 7.51
C ARG A 112 4.65 -38.40 7.62
N SER A 113 3.90 -39.12 6.78
CA SER A 113 2.45 -39.19 6.92
C SER A 113 2.08 -39.87 8.25
N ILE A 114 1.01 -39.42 8.89
CA ILE A 114 0.52 -39.94 10.19
C ILE A 114 -0.17 -41.30 10.03
N ARG A 115 -0.34 -41.80 8.81
CA ARG A 115 -1.04 -43.06 8.52
C ARG A 115 -0.22 -44.31 8.82
#